data_AF-A0A7W1ZUF7-F1
#
_entry.id   AF-A0A7W1ZUF7-F1
#
_cell.length_a   1.000
_cell.length_b   1.000
_cell.length_c   1.000
_cell.angle_alpha   90.00
_cell.angle_beta   90.00
_cell.angle_gamma   90.00
#
_symmetry.space_group_name_H-M   'P 1'
#
loop_
_entity.id
_entity.type
_entity.pdbx_description
1 polymer ?
#
loop_
_entity_poly.entity_id
_entity_poly.type
_entity_poly.pdbx_seq_one_letter_code
_entity_poly.pdbx_strand_id
1 'polypeptide(L)'
;MSFVCSLKKHSIIVKEGQRVKRGQILGQCGNSGNSLEPHLHFHIQNVEDLNIATGAKCYFDSIVVNGVFRAHYSQLKMNVSKIT
;
A
#
# COMPACT_ATOMS: atom_id res chain seq x y z
N MET A 1 6.56 -10.46 -0.07
CA MET A 1 6.88 -9.26 0.73
C MET A 1 5.96 -8.11 0.36
N SER A 2 5.81 -7.12 1.24
CA SER A 2 4.97 -5.93 0.99
C SER A 2 5.71 -4.64 1.33
N PHE A 3 5.50 -3.61 0.52
CA PHE A 3 6.06 -2.27 0.67
C PHE A 3 4.94 -1.24 0.83
N VAL A 4 5.12 -0.31 1.77
CA VAL A 4 4.19 0.79 2.04
C VAL A 4 4.96 2.11 2.02
N CYS A 5 4.55 3.05 1.16
CA CYS A 5 5.17 4.38 1.06
C CYS A 5 4.11 5.49 1.20
N SER A 6 4.58 6.74 1.27
CA SER A 6 3.76 7.94 1.43
C SER A 6 3.01 8.00 2.78
N LEU A 7 3.57 7.38 3.83
CA LEU A 7 3.03 7.52 5.20
C LEU A 7 3.28 8.93 5.74
N LYS A 8 2.42 9.41 6.63
CA LYS A 8 2.61 10.70 7.32
C LYS A 8 3.86 10.66 8.20
N LYS A 9 4.70 11.69 8.12
CA LYS A 9 5.91 11.82 8.94
C LYS A 9 5.57 11.72 10.43
N HIS A 10 6.38 11.00 11.19
CA HIS A 10 6.18 10.74 12.63
C HIS A 10 4.90 9.98 13.00
N SER A 11 4.22 9.35 12.03
CA SER A 11 3.03 8.52 12.32
C SER A 11 3.32 7.02 12.42
N ILE A 12 4.53 6.58 12.06
CA ILE A 12 4.91 5.17 12.08
C ILE A 12 5.10 4.74 13.54
N ILE A 13 4.36 3.71 13.96
CA ILE A 13 4.37 3.20 15.34
C ILE A 13 5.06 1.84 15.49
N VAL A 14 5.63 1.33 14.39
CA VAL A 14 6.37 0.06 14.35
C VAL A 14 7.87 0.30 14.16
N LYS A 15 8.68 -0.69 14.53
CA LYS A 15 10.15 -0.67 14.39
C LYS A 15 10.63 -1.73 13.40
N GLU A 16 11.83 -1.53 12.86
CA GLU A 16 12.49 -2.54 12.04
C GLU A 16 12.61 -3.88 12.79
N GLY A 17 12.38 -4.99 12.08
CA GLY A 17 12.36 -6.34 12.65
C GLY A 17 11.12 -6.67 13.51
N GLN A 18 10.22 -5.71 13.77
CA GLN A 18 9.02 -5.96 14.54
C GLN A 18 8.04 -6.87 13.78
N ARG A 19 7.63 -7.97 14.41
CA ARG A 19 6.53 -8.79 13.92
C ARG A 19 5.19 -8.09 14.13
N VAL A 20 4.40 -8.00 13.06
CA VAL A 20 3.08 -7.35 13.07
C VAL A 20 1.96 -8.36 12.82
N LYS A 21 0.77 -8.10 13.36
CA LYS A 21 -0.43 -8.94 13.16
C LYS A 21 -1.42 -8.27 12.20
N ARG A 22 -2.30 -9.07 11.56
CA ARG A 22 -3.41 -8.53 10.76
C ARG A 22 -4.24 -7.57 11.61
N GLY A 23 -4.56 -6.40 11.06
CA GLY A 23 -5.32 -5.34 11.75
C GLY A 23 -4.48 -4.43 12.63
N GLN A 24 -3.18 -4.71 12.81
CA GLN A 24 -2.29 -3.81 13.54
C GLN A 24 -2.02 -2.54 12.73
N ILE A 25 -2.16 -1.39 13.37
CA ILE A 25 -1.83 -0.09 12.79
C ILE A 25 -0.31 0.00 12.60
N LEU A 26 0.12 0.39 11.40
CA LEU A 26 1.54 0.63 11.08
C LEU A 26 1.88 2.12 11.12
N GLY A 27 0.95 2.96 10.66
CA GLY A 27 1.03 4.41 10.65
C GLY A 27 -0.16 5.04 9.93
N GLN A 28 -0.13 6.35 9.74
CA GLN A 28 -1.18 7.10 9.05
C GLN A 28 -0.82 7.37 7.59
N CYS A 29 -1.81 7.34 6.70
CA CYS A 29 -1.65 7.80 5.32
C CYS A 29 -1.23 9.28 5.31
N GLY A 30 -0.34 9.65 4.40
CA GLY A 30 0.15 11.02 4.27
C GLY A 30 0.72 11.26 2.88
N ASN A 31 1.68 12.18 2.80
CA ASN A 31 2.29 12.63 1.55
C ASN A 31 3.82 12.76 1.70
N SER A 32 4.45 12.02 2.63
CA SER A 32 5.90 12.10 2.79
C SER A 32 6.60 11.56 1.54
N GLY A 33 7.61 12.29 1.06
CA GLY A 33 8.29 12.02 -0.21
C GLY A 33 8.09 13.17 -1.18
N ASN A 34 8.22 12.90 -2.48
CA ASN A 34 7.95 13.89 -3.52
C ASN A 34 6.51 13.73 -4.04
N SER A 35 5.54 14.23 -3.27
CA SER A 35 4.12 14.05 -3.59
C SER A 35 3.28 15.23 -3.13
N LEU A 36 2.39 15.69 -4.01
CA LEU A 36 1.55 16.86 -3.77
C LEU A 36 0.35 16.54 -2.86
N GLU A 37 -0.24 15.36 -3.02
CA GLU A 37 -1.46 14.96 -2.32
C GLU A 37 -1.27 13.69 -1.47
N PRO A 38 -2.00 13.56 -0.34
CA PRO A 38 -1.95 12.36 0.48
C PRO A 38 -2.43 11.11 -0.25
N HIS A 39 -1.60 10.09 -0.29
CA HIS A 39 -1.95 8.80 -0.86
C HIS A 39 -1.15 7.69 -0.19
N LEU A 40 -1.66 6.46 -0.26
CA LEU A 40 -0.96 5.28 0.25
C LEU A 40 -0.43 4.49 -0.94
N HIS A 41 0.88 4.42 -1.11
CA HIS A 41 1.49 3.51 -2.08
C HIS A 41 1.67 2.15 -1.41
N PHE A 42 0.99 1.12 -1.92
CA PHE A 42 1.06 -0.24 -1.38
C PHE A 42 1.40 -1.23 -2.49
N HIS A 43 2.47 -1.98 -2.30
CA HIS A 43 2.98 -2.92 -3.29
C HIS A 43 3.28 -4.28 -2.65
N ILE A 44 3.01 -5.38 -3.37
CA ILE A 44 3.33 -6.74 -2.94
C ILE A 44 4.18 -7.38 -4.02
N GLN A 45 5.28 -8.03 -3.63
CA GLN A 45 6.22 -8.64 -4.57
C GLN A 45 6.82 -9.96 -4.02
N ASN A 46 7.37 -10.78 -4.92
CA ASN A 46 7.90 -12.10 -4.61
C ASN A 46 9.33 -12.12 -4.04
N VAL A 47 10.17 -11.14 -4.37
CA VAL A 47 11.58 -11.03 -3.91
C VAL A 47 11.89 -9.62 -3.39
N GLU A 48 13.00 -9.42 -2.70
CA GLU A 48 13.37 -8.11 -2.12
C GLU A 48 13.82 -7.08 -3.17
N ASP A 49 14.59 -7.53 -4.17
CA ASP A 49 15.13 -6.64 -5.19
C ASP A 49 14.04 -6.18 -6.15
N LEU A 50 13.68 -4.89 -6.02
CA LEU A 50 12.67 -4.21 -6.82
C LEU A 50 12.93 -4.28 -8.33
N ASN A 51 14.19 -4.43 -8.77
CA ASN A 51 14.53 -4.42 -10.20
C ASN A 51 14.17 -5.74 -10.90
N ILE A 52 14.11 -6.84 -10.16
CA ILE A 52 13.80 -8.18 -10.69
C ILE A 52 12.48 -8.73 -10.16
N ALA A 53 11.80 -7.99 -9.29
CA ALA A 53 10.62 -8.48 -8.61
C ALA A 53 9.40 -8.56 -9.53
N THR A 54 8.64 -9.63 -9.34
CA THR A 54 7.31 -9.80 -9.92
C THR A 54 6.27 -9.36 -8.90
N GLY A 55 5.44 -8.39 -9.27
CA GLY A 55 4.32 -7.93 -8.47
C GLY A 55 3.26 -9.01 -8.28
N ALA A 56 2.74 -9.14 -7.07
CA ALA A 56 1.62 -10.02 -6.74
C ALA A 56 0.29 -9.26 -6.75
N LYS A 57 -0.79 -9.93 -7.14
CA LYS A 57 -2.14 -9.36 -7.06
C LYS A 57 -2.55 -9.19 -5.60
N CYS A 58 -3.02 -8.00 -5.26
CA CYS A 58 -3.58 -7.69 -3.96
C CYS A 58 -5.10 -7.84 -3.97
N TYR A 59 -5.63 -8.49 -2.93
CA TYR A 59 -7.06 -8.60 -2.68
C TYR A 59 -7.37 -8.14 -1.26
N PHE A 60 -8.42 -7.35 -1.13
CA PHE A 60 -8.95 -6.93 0.16
C PHE A 60 -10.13 -7.82 0.52
N ASP A 61 -10.07 -8.43 1.70
CA ASP A 61 -11.17 -9.18 2.29
C ASP A 61 -12.41 -8.28 2.43
N SER A 62 -12.20 -7.05 2.93
CA SER A 62 -13.19 -5.98 2.96
C SER A 62 -12.52 -4.61 2.86
N ILE A 63 -13.13 -3.67 2.15
CA ILE A 63 -12.69 -2.28 2.02
C ILE A 63 -13.89 -1.33 1.93
N VAL A 64 -13.75 -0.12 2.46
CA VAL A 64 -14.71 0.96 2.25
C VAL A 64 -14.15 1.90 1.18
N VAL A 65 -14.86 2.06 0.06
CA VAL A 65 -14.48 2.95 -1.04
C VAL A 65 -15.54 4.03 -1.17
N ASN A 66 -15.17 5.29 -0.93
CA ASN A 66 -16.07 6.44 -0.95
C ASN A 66 -17.33 6.23 -0.09
N GLY A 67 -17.15 5.70 1.13
CA GLY A 67 -18.25 5.40 2.06
C GLY A 67 -19.01 4.11 1.78
N VAL A 68 -18.74 3.42 0.67
CA VAL A 68 -19.43 2.17 0.31
C VAL A 68 -18.58 0.96 0.70
N PHE A 69 -19.15 0.07 1.51
CA PHE A 69 -18.52 -1.21 1.87
C PHE A 69 -18.45 -2.16 0.66
N ARG A 70 -17.30 -2.81 0.48
CA ARG A 70 -17.04 -3.81 -0.57
C ARG A 70 -16.31 -5.00 0.04
N ALA A 71 -16.81 -6.21 -0.22
CA ALA A 71 -16.13 -7.46 0.14
C ALA A 71 -15.38 -8.04 -1.06
N HIS A 72 -14.31 -8.81 -0.80
CA HIS A 72 -13.49 -9.51 -1.81
C HIS A 72 -13.03 -8.59 -2.96
N TYR A 73 -12.67 -7.36 -2.63
CA TYR A 73 -12.35 -6.34 -3.62
C TYR A 73 -10.91 -6.49 -4.11
N SER A 74 -10.73 -6.67 -5.41
CA SER A 74 -9.42 -6.51 -6.05
C SER A 74 -9.32 -5.12 -6.67
N GLN A 75 -8.19 -4.45 -6.48
CA GLN A 75 -7.85 -3.27 -7.28
C GLN A 75 -7.41 -3.71 -8.68
N LEU A 76 -8.34 -4.22 -9.49
CA LEU A 76 -8.16 -4.29 -10.94
C LEU A 76 -8.54 -2.94 -11.54
N LYS A 77 -7.66 -1.95 -11.37
CA LYS A 77 -7.67 -0.65 -12.06
C LYS A 77 -6.21 -0.21 -12.13
N MET A 78 -5.58 0.07 -13.27
CA MET A 78 -6.04 0.54 -14.57
C MET A 78 -5.01 0.16 -15.64
N ASN A 79 -5.43 0.17 -16.90
CA ASN A 79 -4.58 0.15 -18.08
C ASN A 79 -3.25 0.88 -17.84
N VAL A 80 -2.18 0.22 -18.27
CA VAL A 80 -0.91 0.86 -18.60
C VAL A 80 -1.21 1.93 -19.66
N SER A 81 -1.47 3.15 -19.22
CA SER A 81 -1.35 4.32 -20.07
C SER A 81 -0.36 5.23 -19.37
N LYS A 82 0.92 4.90 -19.56
CA LYS A 82 1.94 5.93 -19.76
C LYS A 82 1.43 6.82 -20.90
N ILE A 83 0.78 7.91 -20.52
CA ILE A 83 0.67 9.16 -21.25
C ILE A 83 1.18 10.13 -20.19
N THR A 84 2.46 10.44 -20.12
CA THR A 84 3.25 11.22 -21.08
C THR A 84 4.73 10.95 -20.78
#